data_AF-A0A067LR12-F1
#
_entry.id   AF-A0A067LR12-F1
#
_cell.length_a   1.000
_cell.length_b   1.000
_cell.length_c   1.000
_cell.angle_alpha   90.00
_cell.angle_beta   90.00
_cell.angle_gamma   90.00
#
_symmetry.space_group_name_H-M   'P 1'
#
loop_
_entity.id
_entity.type
_entity.pdbx_description
1 polymer ?
#
loop_
_entity_poly.entity_id
_entity_poly.type
_entity_poly.pdbx_seq_one_letter_code
_entity_poly.pdbx_strand_id
1 'polypeptide(L)'
;MGYTRRLRVFLGHSQFGFDLETTICNHGFFMMAPNKWISETKTLQRPLRLANGIDSLVVSISHTPENPHVDVHVHDVEILTEDDEEAIQKQVYRMLRVDEFSKLFHEKHEEAKEKRFCKLFRSASLFEDAVKSILLCNTM
;
A
#
# COMPACT_ATOMS: atom_id res chain seq x y z
N MET A 1 2.24 -4.90 -25.77
CA MET A 1 2.38 -5.77 -24.59
C MET A 1 3.52 -5.19 -23.78
N GLY A 2 3.22 -4.41 -22.74
CA GLY A 2 4.25 -3.83 -21.88
C GLY A 2 4.87 -4.91 -21.02
N TYR A 3 6.18 -4.81 -20.75
CA TYR A 3 6.85 -5.69 -19.82
C TYR A 3 6.30 -5.47 -18.41
N THR A 4 6.13 -6.54 -17.63
CA THR A 4 5.67 -6.44 -16.25
C THR A 4 6.52 -7.33 -15.37
N ARG A 5 7.05 -6.74 -14.29
CA ARG A 5 7.81 -7.45 -13.26
C ARG A 5 6.96 -7.64 -12.02
N ARG A 6 6.89 -8.86 -11.48
CA ARG A 6 6.12 -9.16 -10.26
C ARG A 6 7.05 -9.21 -9.05
N LEU A 7 6.73 -8.41 -8.05
CA LEU A 7 7.32 -8.41 -6.71
C LEU A 7 6.29 -8.89 -5.68
N ARG A 8 6.77 -9.30 -4.50
CA ARG A 8 5.92 -9.77 -3.40
C ARG A 8 6.33 -9.09 -2.10
N VAL A 9 5.35 -8.63 -1.34
CA VAL A 9 5.56 -8.08 0.01
C VAL A 9 4.91 -9.01 1.01
N PHE A 10 5.71 -9.62 1.88
CA PHE A 10 5.21 -10.56 2.89
C PHE A 10 4.44 -9.84 4.00
N LEU A 11 3.25 -10.36 4.32
CA LEU A 11 2.34 -9.78 5.31
C LEU A 11 2.75 -10.05 6.76
N GLY A 12 3.66 -10.99 7.02
CA GLY A 12 4.10 -11.32 8.37
C GLY A 12 2.94 -11.66 9.31
N HIS A 13 2.96 -11.11 10.52
CA HIS A 13 1.89 -11.29 11.50
C HIS A 13 0.53 -10.73 11.07
N SER A 14 0.51 -9.86 10.05
CA SER A 14 -0.72 -9.32 9.49
C SER A 14 -1.45 -10.29 8.58
N GLN A 15 -0.87 -11.45 8.22
CA GLN A 15 -1.45 -12.37 7.23
C GLN A 15 -2.88 -12.82 7.56
N PHE A 16 -3.21 -12.98 8.85
CA PHE A 16 -4.52 -13.45 9.27
C PHE A 16 -5.51 -12.29 9.30
N GLY A 17 -6.47 -12.31 8.39
CA GLY A 17 -7.51 -11.29 8.29
C GLY A 17 -7.08 -10.00 7.60
N PHE A 18 -5.96 -10.02 6.88
CA PHE A 18 -5.61 -8.90 5.99
C PHE A 18 -6.63 -8.81 4.86
N ASP A 19 -7.20 -7.63 4.70
CA ASP A 19 -8.01 -7.26 3.55
C ASP A 19 -7.45 -5.94 2.99
N LEU A 20 -7.05 -5.98 1.72
CA LEU A 20 -6.39 -4.86 1.08
C LEU A 20 -7.34 -3.67 0.89
N GLU A 21 -8.60 -3.95 0.57
CA GLU A 21 -9.62 -2.92 0.35
C GLU A 21 -9.92 -2.15 1.63
N THR A 22 -10.18 -2.83 2.74
CA THR A 22 -10.40 -2.17 4.04
C THR A 22 -9.15 -1.46 4.54
N THR A 23 -7.95 -1.99 4.22
CA THR A 23 -6.69 -1.34 4.58
C THR A 23 -6.52 -0.02 3.84
N ILE A 24 -6.86 0.03 2.54
CA ILE A 24 -6.66 1.19 1.66
C ILE A 24 -7.80 2.20 1.75
N CYS A 25 -9.05 1.74 1.76
CA CYS A 25 -10.24 2.57 1.55
C CYS A 25 -10.83 3.18 2.83
N ASN A 26 -10.12 3.09 3.96
CA ASN A 26 -10.62 3.48 5.29
C ASN A 26 -10.84 5.00 5.51
N HIS A 27 -9.98 5.86 4.98
CA HIS A 27 -9.92 7.27 5.39
C HIS A 27 -9.71 8.27 4.23
N GLY A 28 -10.12 7.92 3.01
CA GLY A 28 -10.14 8.82 1.85
C GLY A 28 -8.77 9.22 1.27
N PHE A 29 -7.66 8.96 1.98
CA PHE A 29 -6.28 9.19 1.49
C PHE A 29 -5.98 8.46 0.17
N PHE A 30 -6.64 7.34 -0.08
CA PHE A 30 -6.56 6.58 -1.33
C PHE A 30 -7.21 7.29 -2.52
N MET A 31 -8.11 8.26 -2.29
CA MET A 31 -8.73 9.05 -3.36
C MET A 31 -7.85 10.21 -3.83
N MET A 32 -6.83 10.57 -3.03
CA MET A 32 -5.90 11.64 -3.39
C MET A 32 -4.83 11.12 -4.36
N ALA A 33 -4.50 11.96 -5.34
CA ALA A 33 -3.37 11.70 -6.22
C ALA A 33 -2.09 11.37 -5.40
N PRO A 34 -1.23 10.47 -5.92
CA PRO A 34 -1.29 9.84 -7.23
C PRO A 34 -1.98 8.46 -7.21
N ASN A 35 -2.81 8.19 -6.20
CA ASN A 35 -3.50 6.91 -6.06
C ASN A 35 -4.67 6.78 -7.05
N LYS A 36 -4.82 5.59 -7.64
CA LYS A 36 -6.01 5.18 -8.40
C LYS A 36 -6.48 3.82 -7.89
N TRP A 37 -7.59 3.80 -7.18
CA TRP A 37 -8.24 2.58 -6.76
C TRP A 37 -9.14 2.02 -7.87
N ILE A 38 -8.98 0.75 -8.20
CA ILE A 38 -9.78 0.02 -9.18
C ILE A 38 -10.65 -0.97 -8.41
N SER A 39 -11.91 -0.62 -8.20
CA SER A 39 -12.83 -1.37 -7.33
C SER A 39 -13.15 -2.76 -7.87
N GLU A 40 -13.25 -2.92 -9.20
CA GLU A 40 -13.60 -4.18 -9.86
C GLU A 40 -12.57 -5.28 -9.58
N THR A 41 -11.30 -4.90 -9.49
CA THR A 41 -10.16 -5.81 -9.29
C THR A 41 -9.51 -5.66 -7.92
N LYS A 42 -10.09 -4.84 -7.04
CA LYS A 42 -9.52 -4.50 -5.72
C LYS A 42 -8.02 -4.17 -5.79
N THR A 43 -7.65 -3.33 -6.76
CA THR A 43 -6.26 -3.05 -7.09
C THR A 43 -5.96 -1.57 -6.89
N LEU A 44 -4.88 -1.27 -6.17
CA LEU A 44 -4.33 0.09 -6.09
C LEU A 44 -3.27 0.27 -7.17
N GLN A 45 -3.48 1.23 -8.07
CA GLN A 45 -2.51 1.64 -9.06
C GLN A 45 -1.91 3.00 -8.67
N ARG A 46 -0.58 3.11 -8.68
CA ARG A 46 0.13 4.39 -8.45
C ARG A 46 1.58 4.32 -8.92
N PRO A 47 2.25 5.46 -9.15
CA PRO A 47 3.69 5.49 -9.26
C PRO A 47 4.36 5.23 -7.90
N LEU A 48 5.45 4.46 -7.91
CA LEU A 48 6.40 4.31 -6.81
C LEU A 48 7.81 4.68 -7.27
N ARG A 49 8.57 5.26 -6.36
CA ARG A 49 9.90 5.80 -6.67
C ARG A 49 10.97 4.72 -6.66
N LEU A 50 11.90 4.79 -7.60
CA LEU A 50 13.07 3.91 -7.68
C LEU A 50 14.15 4.30 -6.66
N ALA A 51 15.18 3.47 -6.52
CA ALA A 51 16.24 3.66 -5.51
C ALA A 51 17.02 4.97 -5.70
N ASN A 52 17.13 5.45 -6.94
CA ASN A 52 17.78 6.72 -7.27
C ASN A 52 17.04 7.96 -6.75
N GLY A 53 15.80 7.81 -6.25
CA GLY A 53 15.02 8.90 -5.67
C GLY A 53 14.48 9.91 -6.68
N ILE A 54 14.65 9.66 -7.98
CA ILE A 54 14.24 10.56 -9.08
C ILE A 54 13.17 9.88 -9.92
N ASP A 55 13.47 8.68 -10.43
CA ASP A 55 12.59 7.98 -11.35
C ASP A 55 11.46 7.26 -10.63
N SER A 56 10.34 7.06 -11.33
CA SER A 56 9.18 6.35 -10.78
C SER A 56 8.55 5.44 -11.82
N LEU A 57 8.13 4.26 -11.40
CA LEU A 57 7.39 3.32 -12.23
C LEU A 57 5.98 3.14 -11.70
N VAL A 58 5.02 2.96 -12.61
CA VAL A 58 3.65 2.64 -12.24
C VAL A 58 3.61 1.21 -11.72
N VAL A 59 2.93 1.01 -10.59
CA VAL A 59 2.69 -0.30 -10.01
C VAL A 59 1.20 -0.56 -9.85
N SER A 60 0.81 -1.83 -9.91
CA SER A 60 -0.50 -2.34 -9.48
C SER A 60 -0.33 -3.25 -8.27
N ILE A 61 -0.99 -2.91 -7.17
CA ILE A 61 -0.92 -3.60 -5.89
C ILE A 61 -2.25 -4.31 -5.66
N SER A 62 -2.22 -5.62 -5.50
CA SER A 62 -3.41 -6.45 -5.26
C SER A 62 -3.12 -7.54 -4.24
N HIS A 63 -4.18 -8.11 -3.66
CA HIS A 63 -4.05 -9.17 -2.67
C HIS A 63 -5.19 -10.17 -2.83
N THR A 64 -4.83 -11.46 -2.79
CA THR A 64 -5.80 -12.55 -2.72
C THR A 64 -5.91 -13.00 -1.25
N PRO A 65 -7.11 -13.14 -0.66
CA PRO A 65 -7.31 -13.42 0.77
C PRO A 65 -6.58 -14.64 1.36
N GLU A 66 -6.07 -15.54 0.53
CA GLU A 66 -5.34 -16.76 0.93
C GLU A 66 -3.82 -16.62 0.80
N ASN A 67 -3.34 -15.55 0.18
CA ASN A 67 -1.92 -15.35 -0.10
C ASN A 67 -1.25 -14.66 1.10
N PRO A 68 -0.14 -15.20 1.66
CA PRO A 68 0.62 -14.54 2.71
C PRO A 68 1.40 -13.30 2.21
N HIS A 69 1.29 -12.98 0.91
CA HIS A 69 1.96 -11.84 0.30
C HIS A 69 0.97 -10.94 -0.45
N VAL A 70 1.26 -9.65 -0.45
CA VAL A 70 0.68 -8.69 -1.39
C VAL A 70 1.46 -8.76 -2.70
N ASP A 71 0.74 -8.84 -3.81
CA ASP A 71 1.31 -8.87 -5.15
C ASP A 71 1.49 -7.45 -5.68
N VAL A 72 2.69 -7.15 -6.16
CA VAL A 72 3.06 -5.85 -6.72
C VAL A 72 3.53 -6.06 -8.16
N HIS A 73 2.75 -5.60 -9.12
CA HIS A 73 3.08 -5.67 -10.54
C HIS A 73 3.65 -4.32 -10.98
N VAL A 74 4.93 -4.30 -11.34
CA VAL A 74 5.65 -3.11 -11.83
C VAL A 74 5.58 -3.11 -13.35
N HIS A 75 5.04 -2.03 -13.91
CA HIS A 75 4.78 -1.91 -15.35
C HIS A 75 5.95 -1.26 -16.09
N ASP A 76 5.99 -1.51 -17.39
CA ASP A 76 6.94 -0.92 -18.36
C ASP A 76 8.42 -1.12 -18.01
N VAL A 77 8.71 -2.26 -17.38
CA VAL A 77 10.08 -2.64 -16.99
C VAL A 77 10.30 -4.14 -17.19
N GLU A 78 11.43 -4.49 -17.79
CA GLU A 78 11.85 -5.89 -17.98
C GLU A 78 12.78 -6.35 -16.84
N ILE A 79 13.71 -5.48 -16.44
CA ILE A 79 14.72 -5.78 -15.41
C ILE A 79 14.63 -4.70 -14.33
N LEU A 80 14.45 -5.12 -13.08
CA LEU A 80 14.61 -4.29 -11.90
C LEU A 80 15.92 -4.66 -11.21
N THR A 81 16.64 -3.66 -10.73
CA THR A 81 17.80 -3.88 -9.84
C THR A 81 17.33 -4.31 -8.46
N GLU A 82 18.18 -4.98 -7.68
CA GLU A 82 17.84 -5.37 -6.30
C GLU A 82 17.50 -4.14 -5.44
N ASP A 83 18.24 -3.05 -5.61
CA ASP A 83 17.98 -1.77 -4.92
C ASP A 83 16.60 -1.20 -5.26
N ASP A 84 16.18 -1.27 -6.53
CA ASP A 84 14.87 -0.80 -6.96
C ASP A 84 13.74 -1.70 -6.44
N GLU A 85 13.95 -3.02 -6.43
CA GLU A 85 13.00 -3.96 -5.83
C GLU A 85 12.83 -3.65 -4.33
N GLU A 86 13.91 -3.44 -3.60
CA GLU A 86 13.87 -3.07 -2.17
C GLU A 86 13.18 -1.72 -1.94
N ALA A 87 13.51 -0.70 -2.75
CA ALA A 87 12.90 0.63 -2.65
C ALA A 87 11.38 0.59 -2.89
N ILE A 88 10.91 -0.20 -3.86
CA ILE A 88 9.49 -0.41 -4.13
C ILE A 88 8.83 -1.15 -2.96
N GLN A 89 9.41 -2.26 -2.51
CA GLN A 89 8.87 -3.05 -1.41
C GLN A 89 8.76 -2.23 -0.11
N LYS A 90 9.77 -1.41 0.20
CA LYS A 90 9.77 -0.53 1.38
C LYS A 90 8.66 0.51 1.34
N GLN A 91 8.36 1.09 0.18
CA GLN A 91 7.23 2.00 0.02
C GLN A 91 5.90 1.29 0.24
N VAL A 92 5.70 0.11 -0.35
CA VAL A 92 4.48 -0.69 -0.17
C VAL A 92 4.32 -1.11 1.30
N TYR A 93 5.40 -1.54 1.95
CA TYR A 93 5.42 -1.89 3.36
C TYR A 93 4.94 -0.73 4.24
N ARG A 94 5.48 0.47 3.99
CA ARG A 94 5.09 1.70 4.67
C ARG A 94 3.60 2.03 4.45
N MET A 95 3.14 1.96 3.21
CA MET A 95 1.77 2.30 2.85
C MET A 95 0.74 1.40 3.54
N LEU A 96 1.04 0.09 3.61
CA LEU A 96 0.13 -0.93 4.13
C LEU A 96 0.31 -1.22 5.63
N ARG A 97 1.34 -0.65 6.28
CA ARG A 97 1.64 -0.82 7.72
C ARG A 97 1.65 -2.30 8.10
N VAL A 98 2.49 -3.06 7.42
CA VAL A 98 2.51 -4.53 7.51
C VAL A 98 3.13 -5.03 8.83
N ASP A 99 4.00 -4.24 9.46
CA ASP A 99 4.63 -4.47 10.78
C ASP A 99 3.69 -4.29 11.97
N GLU A 100 2.56 -3.61 11.81
CA GLU A 100 1.86 -3.13 12.99
C GLU A 100 1.04 -4.20 13.70
N PHE A 101 1.15 -4.17 15.04
CA PHE A 101 0.49 -5.09 15.96
C PHE A 101 -1.03 -4.86 16.03
N SER A 102 -1.73 -5.17 14.94
CA SER A 102 -3.19 -5.22 14.86
C SER A 102 -3.78 -6.09 15.98
N LYS A 103 -3.10 -7.17 16.34
CA LYS A 103 -3.50 -8.09 17.42
C LYS A 103 -3.63 -7.39 18.78
N LEU A 104 -2.60 -6.64 19.21
CA LEU A 104 -2.63 -5.94 20.51
C LEU A 104 -3.72 -4.85 20.54
N PHE A 105 -3.98 -4.22 19.39
CA PHE A 105 -5.05 -3.23 19.28
C PHE A 105 -6.44 -3.90 19.36
N HIS A 106 -6.64 -5.00 18.65
CA HIS A 106 -7.89 -5.78 18.64
C HIS A 106 -8.19 -6.49 19.97
N GLU A 107 -7.16 -6.87 20.73
CA GLU A 107 -7.32 -7.38 22.10
C GLU A 107 -7.86 -6.31 23.06
N LYS A 108 -7.54 -5.04 22.82
CA LYS A 108 -8.01 -3.91 23.63
C LYS A 108 -9.33 -3.31 23.15
N HIS A 109 -9.65 -3.49 21.87
CA HIS A 109 -10.81 -2.86 21.20
C HIS A 109 -11.59 -3.89 20.38
N GLU A 110 -12.52 -4.60 21.03
CA GLU A 110 -13.31 -5.66 20.40
C GLU A 110 -14.21 -5.13 19.27
N GLU A 111 -14.82 -3.95 19.42
CA GLU A 111 -15.60 -3.30 18.36
C GLU A 111 -14.75 -3.02 17.10
N ALA A 112 -13.49 -2.63 17.28
CA ALA A 112 -12.59 -2.38 16.17
C ALA A 112 -12.16 -3.69 15.49
N LYS A 113 -12.05 -4.79 16.25
CA LYS A 113 -11.82 -6.13 15.71
C LYS A 113 -12.99 -6.58 14.84
N GLU A 114 -14.23 -6.40 15.29
CA GLU A 114 -15.43 -6.73 14.52
C GLU A 114 -15.51 -5.94 13.21
N LYS A 115 -15.18 -4.63 13.27
CA LYS A 115 -15.13 -3.74 12.09
C LYS A 115 -13.86 -3.91 11.24
N ARG A 116 -12.95 -4.82 11.61
CA ARG A 116 -11.62 -5.02 10.99
C ARG A 116 -10.82 -3.72 10.84
N PHE A 117 -11.02 -2.83 11.80
CA PHE A 117 -10.44 -1.50 11.87
C PHE A 117 -9.19 -1.55 12.76
N CYS A 118 -8.05 -1.07 12.26
CA CYS A 118 -6.83 -0.87 13.07
C CYS A 118 -5.72 -0.17 12.27
N LYS A 119 -5.68 -0.42 10.96
CA LYS A 119 -4.67 0.16 10.06
C LYS A 119 -5.20 1.43 9.43
N LEU A 120 -4.28 2.37 9.22
CA LEU A 120 -4.50 3.58 8.45
C LEU A 120 -3.63 3.48 7.20
N PHE A 121 -4.23 3.64 6.03
CA PHE A 121 -3.46 3.72 4.79
C PHE A 121 -2.55 4.94 4.82
N ARG A 122 -1.26 4.76 4.54
CA ARG A 122 -0.31 5.87 4.43
C ARG A 122 0.11 6.08 2.98
N SER A 123 0.67 7.24 2.69
CA SER A 123 1.32 7.52 1.41
C SER A 123 2.64 6.76 1.25
N ALA A 124 3.26 6.82 0.08
CA ALA A 124 4.54 6.15 -0.16
C ALA A 124 5.71 6.81 0.60
N SER A 125 5.55 8.06 1.04
CA SER A 125 6.56 8.82 1.77
C SER A 125 5.97 9.74 2.84
N LEU A 126 6.80 10.15 3.80
CA LEU A 126 6.43 11.16 4.79
C LEU A 126 6.12 12.52 4.15
N PHE A 127 6.88 12.89 3.12
CA PHE A 127 6.65 14.13 2.37
C PHE A 127 5.24 14.15 1.76
N GLU A 128 4.82 13.06 1.10
CA GLU A 128 3.48 12.95 0.52
C GLU A 128 2.39 13.00 1.60
N ASP A 129 2.59 12.36 2.76
CA ASP A 129 1.65 12.48 3.89
C ASP A 129 1.52 13.92 4.39
N ALA A 130 2.63 14.65 4.52
CA ALA A 130 2.63 16.04 4.95
C ALA A 130 1.88 16.94 3.94
N VAL A 131 2.18 16.80 2.65
CA VAL A 131 1.49 17.55 1.59
C VAL A 131 0.00 17.25 1.58
N LYS A 132 -0.40 15.97 1.63
CA LYS A 132 -1.82 15.59 1.69
C LYS A 132 -2.51 16.14 2.93
N SER A 133 -1.85 16.10 4.09
CA SER A 133 -2.41 16.65 5.33
C SER A 133 -2.63 18.16 5.22
N ILE A 134 -1.66 18.90 4.70
CA ILE A 134 -1.78 20.35 4.48
C ILE A 134 -2.93 20.66 3.51
N LEU A 135 -3.04 19.92 2.40
CA LEU A 135 -4.08 20.14 1.39
C LEU A 135 -5.48 19.72 1.87
N LEU A 136 -5.58 18.71 2.74
CA LEU A 136 -6.84 18.32 3.37
C LEU A 136 -7.30 19.33 4.43
N CYS A 137 -6.38 19.93 5.18
CA CYS A 137 -6.73 20.90 6.22
C CYS A 137 -7.03 22.30 5.68
N ASN A 138 -6.50 22.67 4.51
CA ASN A 138 -6.65 24.01 3.92
C ASN A 138 -7.73 24.10 2.82
N THR A 139 -8.68 23.16 2.79
CA THR A 139 -9.84 23.20 1.87
C THR A 139 -11.16 23.53 2.60
N MET A 140 -11.11 24.06 3.82
CA MET A 140 -12.24 24.75 4.46
C MET A 140 -12.28 26.24 4.12
#